data_AF-A0A0B2QQX4-F1
#
_entry.id   AF-A0A0B2QQX4-F1
#
_cell.length_a   1.000
_cell.length_b   1.000
_cell.length_c   1.000
_cell.angle_alpha   90.00
_cell.angle_beta   90.00
_cell.angle_gamma   90.00
#
_symmetry.space_group_name_H-M   'P 1'
#
loop_
_entity.id
_entity.type
_entity.pdbx_description
1 polymer ?
#
loop_
_entity_poly.entity_id
_entity_poly.type
_entity_poly.pdbx_seq_one_letter_code
_entity_poly.pdbx_strand_id
1 'polypeptide(L)'
;MSTQPKLGRISSIRDRVEDTLSAHRNELISLLSRINENFVLELDFEPFNATFPRPTRSASIGNGVQFLNRHLSSIMFHNKDSLQPLLDFLRVHKYKGHVSMLCYALLIK
;
A
#
# COMPACT_ATOMS: atom_id res chain seq x y z
N MET A 1 0.17 27.62 -38.37
CA MET A 1 0.08 28.15 -37.00
C MET A 1 1.33 27.73 -36.26
N SER A 2 2.28 28.64 -36.01
CA SER A 2 3.54 28.29 -35.34
C SER A 2 3.32 28.26 -33.82
N THR A 3 3.70 27.15 -33.19
CA THR A 3 3.72 27.03 -31.73
C THR A 3 4.98 27.68 -31.21
N GLN A 4 4.84 28.75 -30.42
CA GLN A 4 5.99 29.37 -29.77
C GLN A 4 6.62 28.40 -28.76
N PRO A 5 7.96 28.24 -28.74
CA PRO A 5 8.63 27.51 -27.68
C PRO A 5 8.48 28.30 -26.37
N LYS A 6 7.71 27.77 -25.41
CA LYS A 6 7.65 28.34 -24.07
C LYS A 6 9.01 28.12 -23.41
N LEU A 7 9.75 29.20 -23.21
CA LEU A 7 11.00 29.18 -22.45
C LEU A 7 10.66 28.82 -21.00
N GLY A 8 10.90 27.56 -20.63
CA GLY A 8 10.67 27.06 -19.28
C GLY A 8 11.60 27.77 -18.30
N ARG A 9 11.09 28.11 -17.11
CA ARG A 9 11.89 28.67 -16.02
C ARG A 9 13.07 27.73 -15.76
N ILE A 10 14.29 28.26 -15.89
CA ILE A 10 15.50 27.48 -15.65
C ILE A 10 15.58 27.22 -14.14
N SER A 11 15.60 25.95 -13.75
CA SER A 11 15.76 25.55 -12.35
C SER A 11 17.08 26.11 -11.82
N SER A 12 17.01 26.89 -10.74
CA SER A 12 18.19 27.50 -10.13
C SER A 12 19.04 26.44 -9.42
N ILE A 13 20.29 26.77 -9.08
CA ILE A 13 21.14 25.89 -8.27
C ILE A 13 20.46 25.57 -6.93
N ARG A 14 19.76 26.55 -6.34
CA ARG A 14 18.99 26.35 -5.12
C ARG A 14 17.91 25.28 -5.32
N ASP A 15 17.09 25.42 -6.36
CA ASP A 15 16.00 24.47 -6.65
C ASP A 15 16.56 23.05 -6.83
N ARG A 16 17.67 22.92 -7.56
CA ARG A 16 18.34 21.62 -7.79
C ARG A 16 18.90 21.00 -6.51
N VAL A 17 19.48 21.82 -5.63
CA VAL A 17 20.03 21.38 -4.34
C VAL A 17 18.90 20.94 -3.42
N GLU A 18 17.80 21.71 -3.37
CA GLU A 18 16.62 21.40 -2.58
C GLU A 18 15.95 20.09 -3.04
N ASP A 19 15.80 19.90 -4.35
CA ASP A 19 15.29 18.65 -4.95
C ASP A 19 16.16 17.44 -4.58
N THR A 20 17.49 17.59 -4.66
CA THR A 20 18.44 16.50 -4.38
C THR A 20 18.44 16.14 -2.89
N LEU A 21 18.40 17.14 -2.01
CA LEU A 21 18.29 16.96 -0.56
C LEU A 21 16.96 16.30 -0.18
N SER A 22 15.86 16.71 -0.81
CA SER A 22 14.55 16.11 -0.60
C SER A 22 14.52 14.65 -1.04
N ALA A 23 15.12 14.34 -2.19
CA ALA A 23 15.17 12.98 -2.72
C ALA A 23 15.94 11.99 -1.82
N HIS A 24 16.98 12.46 -1.12
CA HIS A 24 17.85 11.62 -0.29
C HIS A 24 17.72 11.90 1.22
N ARG A 25 16.60 12.51 1.64
CA ARG A 25 16.39 12.94 3.03
C ARG A 25 16.65 11.83 4.06
N ASN A 26 16.16 10.62 3.81
CA ASN A 26 16.27 9.50 4.74
C ASN A 26 17.73 9.02 4.89
N GLU A 27 18.48 8.94 3.79
CA GLU A 27 19.91 8.59 3.80
C GLU A 27 20.73 9.61 4.58
N LEU A 28 20.41 10.91 4.43
CA LEU A 28 21.06 11.97 5.18
C LEU A 28 20.75 11.89 6.68
N ILE A 29 19.50 11.61 7.05
CA ILE A 29 19.10 11.40 8.45
C ILE A 29 19.85 10.21 9.04
N SER A 30 19.92 9.09 8.31
CA SER A 30 20.66 7.90 8.73
C SER A 30 22.16 8.19 8.93
N LEU A 31 22.82 8.87 7.99
CA LEU A 31 24.23 9.25 8.11
C LEU A 31 24.50 10.16 9.31
N LEU A 32 23.69 11.20 9.50
CA LEU A 32 23.81 12.11 10.64
C LEU A 32 23.56 11.41 11.98
N SER A 33 22.66 10.43 11.99
CA SER A 33 22.37 9.60 13.17
C SER A 33 23.48 8.59 13.50
N ARG A 34 24.38 8.30 12.55
CA ARG A 34 25.57 7.47 12.79
C ARG A 34 26.78 8.27 13.24
N ILE A 35 26.85 9.56 12.88
CA ILE A 35 27.93 10.48 13.28
C ILE A 35 27.77 10.91 14.74
N ASN A 36 26.53 11.13 15.16
CA ASN A 36 26.21 11.23 16.58
C ASN A 36 26.00 9.79 17.05
N GLU A 37 26.86 9.24 17.92
CA GLU A 37 26.72 7.86 18.48
C GLU A 37 25.49 7.72 19.41
N ASN A 38 24.35 8.21 18.96
CA ASN A 38 23.08 8.16 19.63
C ASN A 38 22.30 7.03 18.96
N PHE A 39 21.88 6.05 19.76
CA PHE A 39 20.84 5.10 19.34
C PHE A 39 19.52 5.86 19.20
N VAL A 40 19.35 6.54 18.08
CA VAL A 40 18.13 7.25 17.71
C VAL A 40 17.11 6.21 17.29
N LEU A 41 15.90 6.29 17.86
CA LEU A 41 14.78 5.45 17.45
C LEU A 41 14.38 5.79 16.02
N GLU A 42 14.55 4.84 15.10
CA GLU A 42 14.02 4.89 13.74
C GLU A 42 12.74 4.05 13.65
N LEU A 43 11.65 4.67 13.19
CA LEU A 43 10.40 3.97 12.94
C LEU A 43 10.35 3.51 11.50
N ASP A 44 10.74 2.25 11.27
CA ASP A 44 10.61 1.60 9.97
C ASP A 44 9.36 0.71 9.91
N PHE A 45 8.40 1.08 9.06
CA PHE A 45 7.19 0.32 8.80
C PHE A 45 7.21 -0.45 7.48
N GLU A 46 8.28 -0.31 6.68
CA GLU A 46 8.37 -0.97 5.38
C GLU A 46 8.33 -2.51 5.48
N PRO A 47 9.05 -3.15 6.41
CA PRO A 47 9.01 -4.61 6.60
C PRO A 47 7.59 -5.14 6.88
N PHE A 48 6.78 -4.38 7.63
CA PHE A 48 5.41 -4.76 8.00
C PHE A 48 4.42 -4.63 6.83
N ASN A 49 4.79 -3.88 5.79
CA ASN A 49 3.96 -3.63 4.62
C ASN A 49 4.41 -4.41 3.37
N ALA A 50 5.47 -5.20 3.46
CA ALA A 50 6.09 -5.89 2.32
C ALA A 50 5.17 -6.93 1.66
N THR A 51 4.22 -7.49 2.42
CA THR A 51 3.23 -8.47 1.92
C THR A 51 2.05 -7.81 1.20
N PHE A 52 1.87 -6.49 1.34
CA PHE A 52 0.80 -5.77 0.68
C PHE A 52 1.27 -5.26 -0.68
N PRO A 53 0.56 -5.59 -1.78
CA PRO A 53 0.90 -5.06 -3.07
C PRO A 53 0.71 -3.53 -3.08
N ARG A 54 1.69 -2.80 -3.62
CA ARG A 54 1.66 -1.32 -3.65
C ARG A 54 1.32 -0.80 -5.05
N PRO A 55 0.31 0.08 -5.20
CA PRO A 55 0.10 0.80 -6.44
C PRO A 55 1.29 1.72 -6.74
N THR A 56 1.83 1.68 -7.97
CA THR A 56 2.98 2.52 -8.37
C THR A 56 2.59 3.81 -9.10
N ARG A 57 1.31 3.97 -9.47
CA ARG A 57 0.81 5.15 -10.19
C ARG A 57 0.20 6.16 -9.22
N SER A 58 0.63 7.42 -9.29
CA SER A 58 0.12 8.50 -8.42
C SER A 58 -1.40 8.71 -8.54
N ALA A 59 -1.98 8.46 -9.72
CA ALA A 59 -3.43 8.52 -9.94
C ALA A 59 -4.22 7.49 -9.10
N SER A 60 -3.56 6.46 -8.57
CA SER A 60 -4.17 5.44 -7.71
C SER A 60 -4.21 5.84 -6.23
N ILE A 61 -3.61 6.98 -5.85
CA ILE A 61 -3.65 7.48 -4.47
C ILE A 61 -5.12 7.78 -4.11
N GLY A 62 -5.54 7.30 -2.93
CA GLY A 62 -6.94 7.38 -2.48
C GLY A 62 -7.84 6.26 -3.00
N ASN A 63 -7.37 5.42 -3.94
CA ASN A 63 -8.14 4.32 -4.55
C ASN A 63 -7.73 2.93 -4.00
N GLY A 64 -7.38 2.87 -2.71
CA GLY A 64 -6.86 1.64 -2.08
C GLY A 64 -7.85 0.48 -2.08
N VAL A 65 -9.15 0.75 -1.86
CA VAL A 65 -10.20 -0.28 -1.85
C VAL A 65 -10.36 -0.91 -3.23
N GLN A 66 -10.35 -0.12 -4.30
CA GLN A 66 -10.46 -0.64 -5.67
C GLN A 66 -9.24 -1.50 -6.03
N PHE A 67 -8.05 -1.09 -5.58
CA PHE A 67 -6.83 -1.88 -5.74
C PHE A 67 -6.91 -3.21 -4.99
N LEU A 68 -7.31 -3.16 -3.72
CA LEU A 68 -7.44 -4.35 -2.88
C LEU A 68 -8.51 -5.30 -3.42
N ASN A 69 -9.66 -4.79 -3.86
CA ASN A 69 -10.70 -5.60 -4.47
C ASN A 69 -10.19 -6.34 -5.70
N ARG A 70 -9.49 -5.65 -6.60
CA ARG A 70 -8.89 -6.30 -7.79
C ARG A 70 -7.87 -7.38 -7.40
N HIS A 71 -7.04 -7.12 -6.39
CA HIS A 71 -6.06 -8.08 -5.89
C HIS A 71 -6.71 -9.31 -5.27
N LEU A 72 -7.68 -9.12 -4.35
CA LEU A 72 -8.43 -10.19 -3.72
C LEU A 72 -9.21 -11.01 -4.74
N SER A 73 -9.88 -10.38 -5.69
CA SER A 73 -10.56 -11.09 -6.79
C SER A 73 -9.58 -11.96 -7.57
N SER A 74 -8.37 -11.48 -7.87
CA SER A 74 -7.36 -12.29 -8.55
C SER A 74 -6.94 -13.54 -7.77
N ILE A 75 -6.93 -13.49 -6.43
CA ILE A 75 -6.56 -14.61 -5.56
C ILE A 75 -7.72 -15.59 -5.40
N MET A 76 -8.94 -15.09 -5.17
CA MET A 76 -10.14 -15.89 -4.91
C MET A 76 -10.52 -16.83 -6.06
N PHE A 77 -10.08 -16.55 -7.29
CA PHE A 77 -10.36 -17.39 -8.46
C PHE A 77 -9.16 -18.22 -8.94
N HIS A 78 -8.08 -18.27 -8.16
CA HIS A 78 -6.84 -18.94 -8.59
C HIS A 78 -6.82 -20.43 -8.26
N ASN A 79 -7.39 -20.87 -7.13
CA ASN A 79 -7.48 -22.28 -6.75
C ASN A 79 -8.69 -22.54 -5.84
N LYS A 80 -9.05 -23.81 -5.65
CA LYS A 80 -10.23 -24.20 -4.85
C LYS A 80 -10.11 -23.80 -3.37
N ASP A 81 -8.90 -23.70 -2.85
CA ASP A 81 -8.65 -23.45 -1.43
C ASP A 81 -8.65 -21.94 -1.10
N SER A 82 -8.48 -21.07 -2.09
CA SER A 82 -8.40 -19.61 -1.88
C SER A 82 -9.72 -18.98 -1.44
N LEU A 83 -10.83 -19.70 -1.59
CA LEU A 83 -12.14 -19.28 -1.06
C LEU A 83 -12.38 -19.71 0.39
N GLN A 84 -11.55 -20.59 0.97
CA GLN A 84 -11.77 -21.05 2.35
C GLN A 84 -11.81 -19.91 3.37
N PRO A 85 -10.90 -18.91 3.34
CA PRO A 85 -10.98 -17.79 4.29
C PRO A 85 -12.31 -17.02 4.20
N LEU A 86 -12.89 -16.92 3.00
CA LEU A 86 -14.19 -16.30 2.81
C LEU A 86 -15.30 -17.17 3.40
N LEU A 87 -15.30 -18.48 3.15
CA LEU A 87 -16.29 -19.40 3.73
C LEU A 87 -16.21 -19.43 5.25
N ASP A 88 -15.00 -19.43 5.80
CA ASP A 88 -14.78 -19.38 7.25
C ASP A 88 -15.27 -18.07 7.85
N PHE A 89 -14.99 -16.93 7.21
CA PHE A 89 -15.55 -15.63 7.60
C PHE A 89 -17.09 -15.67 7.64
N LEU A 90 -17.73 -16.21 6.61
CA LEU A 90 -19.19 -16.32 6.52
C LEU A 90 -19.79 -17.29 7.57
N ARG A 91 -19.04 -18.33 7.96
CA ARG A 91 -19.45 -19.31 9.00
C ARG A 91 -19.41 -18.72 10.40
N VAL A 92 -18.36 -17.97 10.72
CA VAL A 92 -18.19 -17.41 12.07
C VAL A 92 -19.04 -16.17 12.31
N HIS A 93 -19.55 -15.54 11.25
CA HIS A 93 -20.33 -14.31 11.34
C HIS A 93 -21.70 -14.54 11.99
N LYS A 94 -21.84 -14.04 13.23
CA LYS A 94 -23.08 -14.07 14.01
C LYS A 94 -23.49 -12.67 14.43
N TYR A 95 -24.78 -12.40 14.39
CA TYR A 95 -25.38 -11.19 14.96
C TYR A 95 -26.35 -11.59 16.06
N LYS A 96 -26.16 -11.05 17.27
CA LYS A 96 -26.96 -11.40 18.48
C LYS A 96 -27.07 -12.92 18.72
N GLY A 97 -25.98 -13.65 18.49
CA GLY A 97 -25.93 -15.11 18.68
C GLY A 97 -26.52 -15.94 17.53
N HIS A 98 -27.11 -15.32 16.51
CA HIS A 98 -27.66 -16.00 15.35
C HIS A 98 -26.69 -15.95 14.17
N VAL A 99 -26.48 -17.10 13.52
CA VAL A 99 -25.67 -17.19 12.30
C VAL A 99 -26.35 -16.38 11.21
N SER A 100 -25.59 -15.47 10.60
CA SER A 100 -26.16 -14.50 9.68
C SER A 100 -26.06 -14.91 8.20
N MET A 101 -25.10 -15.77 7.83
CA MET A 101 -24.78 -16.01 6.42
C MET A 101 -24.71 -17.50 6.08
N LEU A 102 -23.72 -18.25 6.61
CA LEU A 102 -23.54 -19.65 6.24
C LEU A 102 -23.76 -20.60 7.44
N CYS A 103 -24.85 -21.37 7.41
CA CYS A 103 -25.16 -22.42 8.38
C CYS A 103 -24.80 -23.81 7.83
N TYR A 104 -24.21 -24.69 8.67
CA TYR A 104 -23.89 -26.08 8.32
C TYR A 104 -25.13 -26.95 7.98
N ALA A 105 -26.34 -26.47 8.25
CA ALA A 105 -27.59 -27.18 7.96
C ALA A 105 -27.91 -27.36 6.46
N LEU A 106 -27.20 -26.67 5.55
CA LEU A 106 -27.43 -26.75 4.10
C LEU A 106 -26.57 -27.80 3.36
N LEU A 107 -25.75 -28.58 4.07
CA LEU A 107 -24.83 -29.58 3.47
C LEU A 107 -25.18 -31.04 3.78
N ILE A 108 -26.35 -31.29 4.39
CA ILE A 108 -26.89 -32.63 4.61
C ILE A 108 -28.30 -32.68 3.99
N LYS A 109 -28.35 -32.73 2.67
CA LYS A 109 -29.44 -33.31 1.88
C LYS A 109 -28.86 -33.92 0.61
#